data_AF-A0A016VLE2-F1
#
_entry.id   AF-A0A016VLE2-F1
#
_cell.length_a   1.000
_cell.length_b   1.000
_cell.length_c   1.000
_cell.angle_alpha   90.00
_cell.angle_beta   90.00
_cell.angle_gamma   90.00
#
_symmetry.space_group_name_H-M   'P 1'
#
loop_
_entity.id
_entity.type
_entity.pdbx_description
1 polymer ?
#
loop_
_entity_poly.entity_id
_entity_poly.type
_entity_poly.pdbx_seq_one_letter_code
_entity_poly.pdbx_strand_id
1 'polypeptide(L)'
;MEKLASNGLAAPLYARFANGIVCGYLKGRTINADQFKDSEMQRRICSTLAAYHNMDAPAKVIDDLFPFRKTRDFIRNIDVSAAKDLPITDT
;
A
#
# COMPACT_ATOMS: atom_id res chain seq x y z
N MET A 1 5.64 -9.29 -2.58
CA MET A 1 5.95 -9.61 -1.17
C MET A 1 7.20 -10.45 -1.05
N GLU A 2 7.31 -11.58 -1.76
CA GLU A 2 8.54 -12.42 -1.75
C GLU A 2 9.81 -11.62 -2.06
N LYS A 3 9.80 -10.83 -3.14
CA LYS A 3 10.92 -9.95 -3.48
C LYS A 3 11.31 -8.98 -2.35
N LEU A 4 10.33 -8.42 -1.63
CA LEU A 4 10.61 -7.49 -0.52
C LEU A 4 11.26 -8.23 0.66
N ALA A 5 10.77 -9.42 0.97
CA ALA A 5 11.34 -10.27 2.00
C ALA A 5 12.77 -10.70 1.66
N SER A 6 13.03 -11.11 0.42
CA SER A 6 14.37 -11.50 -0.06
C SER A 6 15.39 -10.36 -0.02
N ASN A 7 14.93 -9.10 -0.08
CA ASN A 7 15.78 -7.90 0.01
C ASN A 7 15.84 -7.31 1.43
N GLY A 8 15.31 -8.00 2.44
CA GLY A 8 15.32 -7.54 3.84
C GLY A 8 14.43 -6.33 4.13
N LEU A 9 13.49 -6.00 3.22
CA LEU A 9 12.59 -4.86 3.35
C LEU A 9 11.20 -5.23 3.91
N ALA A 10 10.93 -6.52 4.06
CA ALA A 10 9.69 -7.03 4.64
C ALA A 10 9.94 -8.29 5.47
N ALA A 11 8.98 -8.63 6.32
CA ALA A 11 8.99 -9.91 7.01
C ALA A 11 8.95 -11.08 6.00
N PRO A 12 9.51 -12.26 6.37
CA PRO A 12 9.36 -13.48 5.58
C PRO A 12 7.89 -13.78 5.27
N LEU A 13 7.59 -14.17 4.04
CA LEU A 13 6.25 -14.63 3.63
C LEU A 13 6.19 -16.15 3.76
N TYR A 14 5.23 -16.67 4.52
CA TYR A 14 5.06 -18.12 4.72
C TYR A 14 3.96 -18.72 3.86
N ALA A 15 2.85 -17.99 3.66
CA ALA A 15 1.75 -18.46 2.83
C ALA A 15 0.93 -17.31 2.22
N ARG A 16 0.22 -17.61 1.13
CA ARG A 16 -0.77 -16.72 0.50
C ARG A 16 -2.05 -17.50 0.25
N PHE A 17 -3.18 -16.85 0.51
CA PHE A 17 -4.51 -17.38 0.27
C PHE A 17 -5.38 -16.30 -0.40
N ALA A 18 -6.60 -16.65 -0.82
CA ALA A 18 -7.41 -15.78 -1.69
C ALA A 18 -7.67 -14.37 -1.12
N ASN A 19 -7.81 -14.25 0.20
CA ASN A 19 -8.14 -13.00 0.90
C ASN A 19 -7.05 -12.54 1.88
N GLY A 20 -5.82 -13.06 1.81
CA GLY A 20 -4.76 -12.64 2.72
C GLY A 20 -3.44 -13.40 2.61
N ILE A 21 -2.56 -13.13 3.57
CA ILE A 21 -1.21 -13.67 3.64
C ILE A 21 -0.83 -14.03 5.09
N VAL A 22 0.09 -14.98 5.22
CA VAL A 22 0.77 -15.29 6.49
C VAL A 22 2.22 -14.84 6.37
N CYS A 23 2.66 -13.95 7.27
CA CYS A 23 4.03 -13.41 7.29
C CYS A 23 4.64 -13.46 8.70
N GLY A 24 5.97 -13.31 8.74
CA GLY A 24 6.73 -13.25 9.99
C GLY A 24 6.33 -12.07 10.87
N TYR A 25 6.33 -12.29 12.18
CA TYR A 25 6.11 -11.24 13.16
C TYR A 25 7.32 -10.31 13.22
N LEU A 26 7.08 -9.00 13.12
CA LEU A 26 8.09 -7.97 13.31
C LEU A 26 7.91 -7.33 14.68
N LYS A 27 8.86 -7.57 15.58
CA LYS A 27 8.87 -6.90 16.89
C LYS A 27 9.16 -5.41 16.70
N GLY A 28 8.22 -4.57 17.08
CA GLY A 28 8.36 -3.13 16.96
C GLY A 28 7.07 -2.40 17.29
N ARG A 29 7.09 -1.08 17.10
CA ARG A 29 5.90 -0.22 17.21
C ARG A 29 5.76 0.58 15.92
N THR A 30 4.53 0.88 15.54
CA THR A 30 4.25 1.80 14.44
C THR A 30 4.67 3.21 14.83
N ILE A 31 5.07 3.99 13.83
CA ILE A 31 5.33 5.42 14.00
C ILE A 31 4.01 6.20 13.99
N ASN A 32 3.93 7.28 14.75
CA ASN A 32 2.81 8.22 14.70
C ASN A 32 3.13 9.45 13.85
N ALA A 33 2.13 10.32 13.64
CA ALA A 33 2.25 11.49 12.78
C ALA A 33 3.29 12.50 13.26
N ASP A 34 3.52 12.61 14.56
CA ASP A 34 4.52 13.54 15.11
C ASP A 34 5.94 13.00 14.98
N GLN A 35 6.13 11.69 15.20
CA GLN A 35 7.38 11.01 14.93
C GLN A 35 7.78 11.05 13.46
N PHE A 36 6.82 11.17 12.54
CA PHE A 36 7.12 11.34 11.11
C PHE A 36 7.76 12.70 10.78
N LYS A 37 7.58 13.71 11.64
CA LYS A 37 8.18 15.05 11.49
C LYS A 37 9.61 15.10 12.03
N ASP A 38 10.03 14.11 12.81
CA ASP A 38 11.37 14.02 13.35
C ASP A 38 12.40 13.75 12.24
N SER A 39 13.46 14.55 12.20
CA SER A 39 14.45 14.52 11.12
C SER A 39 15.28 13.23 11.12
N GLU A 40 15.52 12.63 12.28
CA GLU A 40 16.22 11.36 12.37
C GLU A 40 15.35 10.22 11.82
N MET A 41 14.05 10.23 12.17
CA MET A 41 13.07 9.29 11.62
C MET A 41 12.93 9.45 10.11
N GLN A 42 12.81 10.68 9.60
CA GLN A 42 12.75 10.96 8.17
C GLN A 42 13.98 10.41 7.44
N ARG A 43 15.18 10.61 7.99
CA ARG A 43 16.40 10.05 7.40
C ARG A 43 16.31 8.53 7.25
N ARG A 44 15.87 7.83 8.29
CA ARG A 44 15.71 6.36 8.28
C ARG A 44 14.65 5.91 7.26
N ILE A 45 13.50 6.60 7.20
CA ILE A 45 12.44 6.34 6.23
C ILE A 45 12.95 6.53 4.80
N CYS A 46 13.59 7.67 4.53
CA CYS A 46 14.13 7.99 3.20
C CYS A 46 15.21 6.99 2.76
N SER A 47 16.11 6.57 3.65
CA SER A 47 17.09 5.52 3.33
C SER A 47 16.43 4.19 2.97
N THR A 48 15.39 3.80 3.72
CA THR A 48 14.64 2.56 3.44
C THR A 48 13.86 2.67 2.12
N LEU A 49 13.27 3.82 1.85
CA LEU A 49 12.53 4.09 0.62
C LEU A 49 13.46 4.12 -0.60
N ALA A 50 14.68 4.66 -0.46
CA ALA A 50 15.69 4.60 -1.50
C ALA A 50 16.07 3.15 -1.84
N ALA A 51 16.29 2.31 -0.81
CA ALA A 51 16.54 0.89 -1.02
C ALA A 51 15.37 0.19 -1.75
N TYR A 52 14.13 0.55 -1.40
CA TYR A 52 12.93 0.07 -2.10
C TYR A 52 12.89 0.53 -3.57
N HIS A 53 13.15 1.81 -3.85
CA HIS A 53 13.13 2.33 -5.22
C HIS A 53 14.22 1.76 -6.14
N ASN A 54 15.36 1.38 -5.55
CA ASN A 54 16.48 0.82 -6.30
C ASN A 54 16.39 -0.70 -6.51
N MET A 55 15.31 -1.36 -6.09
CA MET A 55 15.10 -2.76 -6.44
C MET A 55 14.73 -2.88 -7.93
N ASP A 56 15.35 -3.83 -8.65
CA ASP A 56 15.17 -4.04 -10.09
C ASP A 56 13.71 -4.29 -10.51
N ALA A 57 12.92 -3.26 -10.79
CA ALA A 57 11.55 -3.45 -11.25
C ALA A 57 11.53 -3.80 -12.75
N PRO A 58 10.68 -4.73 -13.21
CA PRO A 58 10.43 -4.88 -14.64
C PRO A 58 9.93 -3.55 -15.22
N ALA A 59 10.25 -3.30 -16.49
CA ALA A 59 9.87 -2.07 -17.18
C ALA A 59 8.37 -1.78 -17.02
N LYS A 60 8.04 -0.53 -16.69
CA LYS A 60 6.66 -0.10 -16.46
C LYS A 60 5.87 -0.14 -17.78
N VAL A 61 4.82 -0.94 -17.83
CA VAL A 61 3.81 -0.86 -18.90
C VAL A 61 2.82 0.24 -18.50
N ILE A 62 2.87 1.37 -19.21
CA ILE A 62 2.08 2.58 -18.91
C ILE A 62 0.57 2.31 -19.04
N ASP A 63 0.18 1.41 -19.96
CA ASP A 63 -1.24 1.09 -20.22
C ASP A 63 -1.90 0.20 -19.17
N ASP A 64 -1.14 -0.37 -18.21
CA ASP A 64 -1.66 -1.18 -17.09
C ASP A 64 -1.25 -0.58 -15.74
N LEU A 65 -1.38 0.75 -15.62
CA LEU A 65 -1.15 1.46 -14.36
C LEU A 65 -2.14 0.97 -13.29
N PHE A 66 -1.66 0.04 -12.48
CA PHE A 66 -2.35 -0.62 -11.37
C PHE A 66 -3.24 0.32 -10.51
N PRO A 67 -2.84 1.56 -10.16
CA PRO A 67 -3.69 2.45 -9.36
C PRO A 67 -5.03 2.77 -10.03
N PHE A 68 -5.04 3.10 -11.33
CA PHE A 68 -6.29 3.48 -12.03
C PHE A 68 -7.25 2.29 -12.14
N ARG A 69 -6.71 1.11 -12.44
CA ARG A 69 -7.49 -0.13 -12.48
C ARG A 69 -8.14 -0.42 -11.13
N LYS A 70 -7.36 -0.35 -10.04
CA LYS A 70 -7.87 -0.62 -8.68
C LYS A 70 -8.91 0.40 -8.23
N THR A 71 -8.71 1.70 -8.51
CA THR A 71 -9.70 2.73 -8.18
C THR A 71 -11.02 2.47 -8.92
N ARG A 72 -10.98 2.13 -10.21
CA ARG A 72 -12.18 1.79 -10.99
C ARG A 72 -12.88 0.55 -10.42
N ASP A 73 -12.15 -0.52 -10.16
CA ASP A 73 -12.71 -1.76 -9.64
C ASP A 73 -13.31 -1.55 -8.24
N PHE A 74 -12.68 -0.71 -7.40
CA PHE A 74 -13.23 -0.30 -6.11
C PHE A 74 -14.56 0.44 -6.26
N ILE A 75 -14.62 1.49 -7.10
CA ILE A 75 -15.86 2.26 -7.33
C ILE A 75 -17.00 1.37 -7.82
N ARG A 76 -16.71 0.44 -8.73
CA ARG A 76 -17.71 -0.51 -9.25
C ARG A 76 -18.30 -1.42 -8.16
N ASN A 77 -17.53 -1.69 -7.12
CA ASN A 77 -17.94 -2.55 -6.00
C ASN A 77 -18.59 -1.75 -4.85
N ILE A 78 -18.68 -0.42 -4.96
CA ILE A 78 -19.45 0.38 -4.00
C ILE A 78 -20.93 0.22 -4.32
N ASP A 79 -21.70 -0.19 -3.32
CA ASP A 79 -23.15 -0.18 -3.41
C ASP A 79 -23.68 1.26 -3.30
N VAL A 80 -24.11 1.81 -4.44
CA VAL A 80 -24.68 3.16 -4.55
C VAL A 80 -26.21 3.17 -4.40
N SER A 81 -26.84 2.03 -4.11
CA SER A 81 -28.29 1.95 -3.92
C SER A 81 -28.77 2.86 -2.79
N ALA A 82 -28.03 2.93 -1.68
CA ALA A 82 -28.32 3.81 -0.54
C ALA A 82 -28.18 5.31 -0.84
N ALA A 83 -27.49 5.69 -1.93
CA ALA A 83 -27.32 7.08 -2.32
C ALA A 83 -28.48 7.61 -3.19
N LYS A 84 -29.39 6.74 -3.66
CA LYS A 84 -30.53 7.13 -4.51
C LYS A 84 -31.63 7.86 -3.76
N ASP A 85 -31.70 7.69 -2.44
CA ASP A 85 -32.76 8.24 -1.59
C ASP A 85 -32.36 9.58 -0.94
N LEU A 86 -31.18 10.11 -1.25
CA LEU A 86 -30.77 11.44 -0.79
C LEU A 86 -31.50 12.52 -1.61
N PRO A 87 -32.29 13.40 -0.99
CA PRO A 87 -32.91 14.51 -1.71
C PRO A 87 -31.82 15.40 -2.30
N ILE A 88 -31.90 15.65 -3.60
CA ILE A 88 -31.08 16.66 -4.28
C ILE A 88 -31.57 18.01 -3.75
N THR A 89 -30.87 18.60 -2.78
CA THR A 89 -31.07 19.99 -2.41
C THR A 89 -30.33 20.85 -3.43
N ASP A 90 -31.06 21.39 -4.40
CA ASP A 90 -30.57 22.50 -5.22
C ASP A 90 -30.36 23.72 -4.30
N THR A 91 -29.12 24.16 -4.16
CA THR A 91 -28.72 25.48 -3.64
C THR A 91 -28.06 26.28 -4.73
#